data_AF-A0A945J5I1-F1
#
_entry.id   AF-A0A945J5I1-F1
#
_cell.length_a   1.000
_cell.length_b   1.000
_cell.length_c   1.000
_cell.angle_alpha   90.00
_cell.angle_beta   90.00
_cell.angle_gamma   90.00
#
_symmetry.space_group_name_H-M   'P 1'
#
loop_
_entity.id
_entity.type
_entity.pdbx_description
1 polymer ?
#
loop_
_entity_poly.entity_id
_entity_poly.type
_entity_poly.pdbx_seq_one_letter_code
_entity_poly.pdbx_strand_id
1 'polypeptide(L)'
;MIENINGVQGCLAMIIQKDFGSYGSHFATSLENPLQVGVIEREAGDVISSHKHLPVQMDHCGTRQEFLHVMTGKVRVTFFDIDGQRVIDKVLVQGDSLLQISGGHGFEFEEPTRLIEVKLGPYTTLENDKQMYE
;
A
#
# COMPACT_ATOMS: atom_id res chain seq x y z
N MET A 1 -12.52 -5.67 2.98
CA MET A 1 -12.29 -5.01 4.29
C MET A 1 -10.90 -4.37 4.29
N ILE A 2 -10.66 -3.37 5.14
CA ILE A 2 -9.31 -2.84 5.40
C ILE A 2 -8.82 -3.38 6.73
N GLU A 3 -7.62 -3.91 6.76
CA GLU A 3 -6.91 -4.25 7.99
C GLU A 3 -5.71 -3.31 8.18
N ASN A 4 -5.62 -2.67 9.35
CA ASN A 4 -4.49 -1.81 9.70
C ASN A 4 -3.47 -2.61 10.51
N ILE A 5 -2.21 -2.59 10.07
CA ILE A 5 -1.07 -3.11 10.81
C ILE A 5 -0.46 -1.96 11.60
N ASN A 6 -0.52 -2.05 12.92
CA ASN A 6 -0.04 -1.01 13.81
C ASN A 6 1.21 -1.49 14.56
N GLY A 7 2.22 -0.64 14.59
CA GLY A 7 3.33 -0.72 15.52
C GLY A 7 3.06 0.12 16.77
N VAL A 8 4.05 0.21 17.65
CA VAL A 8 3.93 1.03 18.88
C VAL A 8 3.77 2.51 18.56
N GLN A 9 4.42 2.99 17.49
CA GLN A 9 4.49 4.41 17.15
C GLN A 9 3.47 4.86 16.07
N GLY A 10 2.62 3.95 15.58
CA GLY A 10 1.60 4.29 14.59
C GLY A 10 1.33 3.19 13.57
N CYS A 11 0.63 3.56 12.49
CA CYS A 11 0.28 2.64 11.41
C CYS A 11 1.50 2.36 10.53
N LEU A 12 1.85 1.08 10.39
CA LEU A 12 2.92 0.60 9.53
C LEU A 12 2.42 0.34 8.12
N ALA A 13 1.23 -0.28 8.01
CA ALA A 13 0.67 -0.68 6.75
C ALA A 13 -0.87 -0.82 6.79
N MET A 14 -1.49 -0.73 5.61
CA MET A 14 -2.89 -1.04 5.39
C MET A 14 -3.01 -2.18 4.38
N ILE A 15 -3.67 -3.26 4.77
CA ILE A 15 -4.05 -4.35 3.86
C ILE A 15 -5.47 -4.08 3.37
N ILE A 16 -5.62 -3.95 2.06
CA ILE A 16 -6.87 -3.70 1.37
C ILE A 16 -7.25 -5.00 0.69
N GLN A 17 -8.21 -5.71 1.28
CA GLN A 17 -8.65 -6.99 0.74
C GLN A 17 -9.38 -6.80 -0.58
N LYS A 18 -9.33 -7.81 -1.45
CA LYS A 18 -9.96 -7.80 -2.78
C LYS A 18 -11.45 -7.39 -2.79
N ASP A 19 -12.17 -7.70 -1.72
CA ASP A 19 -13.61 -7.41 -1.58
C ASP A 19 -13.86 -6.11 -0.77
N PHE A 20 -12.87 -5.22 -0.66
CA PHE A 20 -13.07 -3.90 -0.07
C PHE A 20 -13.78 -2.97 -1.05
N GLY A 21 -14.82 -2.30 -0.53
CA GLY A 21 -15.62 -1.36 -1.29
C GLY A 21 -17.07 -1.80 -1.37
N SER A 22 -17.87 -0.92 -1.93
CA SER A 22 -19.23 -1.14 -2.40
C SER A 22 -19.52 -0.05 -3.43
N TYR A 23 -20.70 -0.06 -4.04
CA TYR A 23 -21.14 1.03 -4.91
C TYR A 23 -20.73 2.41 -4.38
N GLY A 24 -20.06 3.21 -5.21
CA GLY A 24 -19.49 4.50 -4.81
C GLY A 24 -17.96 4.51 -4.78
N SER A 25 -17.40 5.57 -4.18
CA SER A 25 -15.95 5.76 -4.08
C SER A 25 -15.55 5.63 -2.61
N HIS A 26 -14.71 4.65 -2.30
CA HIS A 26 -14.31 4.32 -0.93
C HIS A 26 -12.80 4.36 -0.82
N PHE A 27 -12.29 5.29 -0.02
CA PHE A 27 -10.86 5.45 0.19
C PHE A 27 -10.41 4.69 1.43
N ALA A 28 -9.31 3.96 1.30
CA ALA A 28 -8.65 3.31 2.43
C ALA A 28 -7.77 4.29 3.21
N THR A 29 -7.23 5.28 2.51
CA THR A 29 -6.28 6.26 3.04
C THR A 29 -6.96 7.53 3.53
N SER A 30 -6.33 8.20 4.49
CA SER A 30 -6.72 9.56 4.89
C SER A 30 -6.26 10.60 3.87
N LEU A 31 -6.71 11.85 4.05
CA LEU A 31 -6.27 12.99 3.23
C LEU A 31 -4.80 13.39 3.48
N GLU A 32 -4.21 12.94 4.59
CA GLU A 32 -2.82 13.23 4.96
C GLU A 32 -1.82 12.24 4.34
N ASN A 33 -2.30 11.10 3.84
CA ASN A 33 -1.46 10.13 3.15
C ASN A 33 -0.99 10.70 1.80
N PRO A 34 0.32 10.73 1.52
CA PRO A 34 0.83 11.22 0.24
C PRO A 34 0.46 10.32 -0.93
N LEU A 35 0.25 9.02 -0.70
CA LEU A 35 -0.34 8.11 -1.67
C LEU A 35 -1.79 7.80 -1.25
N GLN A 36 -2.76 8.25 -2.06
CA GLN A 36 -4.17 7.92 -1.83
C GLN A 36 -4.56 6.63 -2.54
N VAL A 37 -5.20 5.73 -1.80
CA VAL A 37 -5.69 4.46 -2.34
C VAL A 37 -7.18 4.35 -2.06
N GLY A 38 -7.95 4.13 -3.13
CA GLY A 38 -9.39 3.96 -3.04
C GLY A 38 -9.91 3.01 -4.11
N VAL A 39 -11.06 2.41 -3.79
CA VAL A 39 -11.83 1.55 -4.70
C VAL A 39 -13.01 2.37 -5.22
N ILE A 40 -13.18 2.33 -6.54
CA ILE A 40 -14.30 2.96 -7.23
C ILE A 40 -15.13 1.84 -7.83
N GLU A 41 -16.35 1.67 -7.33
CA GLU A 41 -17.32 0.70 -7.85
C GLU A 41 -18.51 1.43 -8.47
N ARG A 42 -18.87 1.08 -9.69
CA ARG A 42 -19.93 1.71 -10.48
C ARG A 42 -20.70 0.66 -11.24
N GLU A 43 -21.97 0.94 -11.51
CA GLU A 43 -22.79 0.11 -12.40
C GLU A 43 -22.60 0.52 -13.86
N ALA A 44 -23.00 -0.35 -14.78
CA ALA A 44 -22.95 -0.06 -16.20
C ALA A 44 -23.86 1.14 -16.53
N GLY A 45 -23.27 2.20 -17.09
CA GLY A 45 -23.98 3.43 -17.44
C GLY A 45 -23.73 4.61 -16.49
N ASP A 46 -23.10 4.37 -15.33
CA ASP A 46 -22.65 5.46 -14.47
C ASP A 46 -21.59 6.32 -15.15
N VAL A 47 -21.65 7.64 -14.91
CA VAL A 47 -20.71 8.61 -15.48
C VAL A 47 -20.06 9.43 -14.36
N ILE A 48 -18.73 9.41 -14.31
CA ILE A 48 -17.94 10.36 -13.51
C ILE A 48 -17.60 11.54 -14.41
N SER A 49 -17.96 12.76 -14.00
CA SER A 49 -17.69 13.97 -14.78
C SER A 49 -16.18 14.16 -15.01
N SER A 50 -15.81 14.50 -16.25
CA SER A 50 -14.42 14.81 -16.61
C SER A 50 -13.87 15.97 -15.77
N HIS A 51 -12.67 15.80 -15.23
CA HIS A 51 -12.00 16.80 -14.41
C HIS A 51 -10.47 16.69 -14.56
N LYS A 52 -9.75 17.73 -14.09
CA LYS A 52 -8.30 17.71 -13.95
C LYS A 52 -7.93 17.89 -12.48
N HIS A 53 -6.86 17.25 -12.05
CA HIS A 53 -6.28 17.54 -10.74
C HIS A 53 -5.54 18.88 -10.78
N LEU A 54 -5.73 19.70 -9.74
CA LEU A 54 -4.97 20.93 -9.59
C LEU A 54 -3.58 20.61 -9.05
N PRO A 55 -2.54 21.36 -9.44
CA PRO A 55 -1.22 21.20 -8.85
C PRO A 55 -1.28 21.36 -7.34
N VAL A 56 -0.64 20.44 -6.62
CA VAL A 56 -0.47 20.49 -5.17
C VAL A 56 1.02 20.55 -4.88
N GLN A 57 1.44 21.46 -4.01
CA GLN A 57 2.80 21.42 -3.48
C GLN A 57 2.90 20.27 -2.47
N MET A 58 3.78 19.32 -2.76
CA MET A 58 4.06 18.19 -1.88
C MET A 58 5.42 18.43 -1.24
N ASP A 59 5.46 18.46 0.08
CA ASP A 59 6.73 18.43 0.80
C ASP A 59 7.15 16.97 0.99
N HIS A 60 8.29 16.58 0.43
CA HIS A 60 8.75 15.19 0.44
C HIS A 60 9.44 14.79 1.75
N CYS A 61 9.30 15.56 2.82
CA CYS A 61 9.91 15.31 4.13
C CYS A 61 9.36 14.08 4.90
N GLY A 62 8.45 13.30 4.30
CA GLY A 62 7.85 12.12 4.92
C GLY A 62 8.52 10.80 4.53
N THR A 63 8.13 9.72 5.21
CA THR A 63 8.52 8.35 4.84
C THR A 63 7.95 8.00 3.46
N ARG A 64 8.78 7.42 2.60
CA ARG A 64 8.36 6.92 1.28
C ARG A 64 7.31 5.84 1.44
N GLN A 65 6.13 6.04 0.85
CA GLN A 65 5.08 5.03 0.80
C GLN A 65 5.21 4.14 -0.43
N GLU A 66 4.77 2.90 -0.28
CA GLU A 66 4.79 1.88 -1.32
C GLU A 66 3.45 1.16 -1.35
N PHE A 67 2.86 1.05 -2.55
CA PHE A 67 1.67 0.27 -2.79
C PHE A 67 2.01 -0.97 -3.60
N LEU A 68 1.44 -2.10 -3.18
CA LEU A 68 1.62 -3.41 -3.79
C LEU A 68 0.25 -4.03 -4.04
N HIS A 69 0.07 -4.64 -5.20
CA HIS A 69 -1.14 -5.36 -5.57
C HIS A 69 -0.82 -6.76 -6.07
N VAL A 70 -1.48 -7.78 -5.51
CA VAL A 70 -1.27 -9.18 -5.91
C VAL A 70 -2.11 -9.50 -7.14
N MET A 71 -1.47 -9.52 -8.30
CA MET A 71 -2.14 -9.85 -9.57
C MET A 71 -2.52 -11.34 -9.63
N THR A 72 -1.60 -12.20 -9.21
CA THR A 72 -1.76 -13.66 -9.14
C THR A 72 -0.82 -14.22 -8.07
N GLY A 73 -1.19 -15.34 -7.47
CA GLY A 73 -0.34 -16.08 -6.53
C GLY A 73 -0.64 -15.78 -5.06
N LYS A 74 0.37 -16.04 -4.21
CA LYS A 74 0.30 -15.96 -2.75
C LYS A 74 1.66 -15.60 -2.16
N VAL A 75 1.68 -14.55 -1.34
CA VAL A 75 2.89 -14.04 -0.70
C VAL A 75 2.65 -13.82 0.79
N ARG A 76 3.61 -14.26 1.61
CA ARG A 76 3.70 -13.91 3.02
C ARG A 76 4.53 -12.65 3.15
N VAL A 77 3.96 -11.66 3.83
CA VAL A 77 4.57 -10.38 4.14
C VAL A 77 4.89 -10.34 5.62
N THR A 78 6.15 -10.11 5.95
CA THR A 78 6.60 -9.87 7.32
C THR A 78 6.72 -8.37 7.52
N PHE A 79 6.04 -7.80 8.51
CA PHE A 79 6.10 -6.38 8.82
C PHE A 79 7.12 -6.10 9.93
N PHE A 80 7.84 -5.00 9.77
CA PHE A 80 8.82 -4.49 10.73
C PHE A 80 8.46 -3.06 11.13
N ASP A 81 8.72 -2.71 12.39
CA ASP A 81 8.59 -1.32 12.85
C ASP A 81 9.76 -0.44 12.36
N ILE A 82 9.78 0.82 12.79
CA ILE A 82 10.81 1.78 12.36
C ILE A 82 12.22 1.45 12.86
N ASP A 83 12.32 0.65 13.92
CA ASP A 83 13.58 0.19 14.51
C ASP A 83 14.02 -1.16 13.93
N GLY A 84 13.29 -1.67 12.93
CA GLY A 84 13.56 -2.94 12.26
C GLY A 84 13.13 -4.17 13.06
N GLN A 85 12.33 -4.02 14.12
CA GLN A 85 11.84 -5.16 14.89
C GLN A 85 10.63 -5.78 14.20
N ARG A 86 10.62 -7.11 14.08
CA ARG A 86 9.51 -7.86 13.49
C ARG A 86 8.25 -7.69 14.33
N VAL A 87 7.14 -7.34 13.67
CA VAL A 87 5.84 -7.10 14.30
C VAL A 87 4.90 -8.28 14.07
N ILE A 88 4.62 -8.60 12.80
CA ILE A 88 3.63 -9.64 12.44
C ILE A 88 3.83 -10.10 11.01
N ASP A 89 3.37 -11.31 10.71
CA ASP A 89 3.27 -11.83 9.35
C ASP A 89 1.81 -11.83 8.86
N LYS A 90 1.61 -11.54 7.59
CA LYS A 90 0.32 -11.66 6.91
C LYS A 90 0.48 -12.34 5.56
N VAL A 91 -0.52 -13.10 5.17
CA VAL A 91 -0.57 -13.71 3.84
C VAL A 91 -1.51 -12.87 2.98
N LEU A 92 -1.02 -12.46 1.82
CA LEU A 92 -1.81 -11.81 0.77
C LEU A 92 -2.01 -12.78 -0.38
N VAL A 93 -3.23 -12.81 -0.91
CA VAL A 93 -3.59 -13.63 -2.07
C VAL A 93 -4.04 -12.75 -3.23
N GLN A 94 -4.28 -13.36 -4.39
CA GLN A 94 -4.77 -12.67 -5.58
C GLN A 94 -5.92 -11.68 -5.27
N GLY A 95 -5.76 -10.45 -5.75
CA GLY A 95 -6.69 -9.34 -5.59
C GLY A 95 -6.45 -8.49 -4.34
N ASP A 96 -5.73 -8.99 -3.34
CA ASP A 96 -5.37 -8.20 -2.18
C ASP A 96 -4.31 -7.16 -2.53
N SER A 97 -4.34 -6.06 -1.78
CA SER A 97 -3.36 -4.98 -1.90
C SER A 97 -2.80 -4.58 -0.55
N LEU A 98 -1.61 -4.01 -0.55
CA LEU A 98 -0.89 -3.53 0.61
C LEU A 98 -0.41 -2.11 0.33
N LEU A 99 -0.72 -1.18 1.23
CA LEU A 99 -0.07 0.12 1.31
C LEU A 99 0.87 0.14 2.51
N GLN A 100 2.17 0.16 2.27
CA GLN A 100 3.17 0.44 3.30
C GLN A 100 3.21 1.94 3.59
N ILE A 101 3.02 2.31 4.86
CA ILE A 101 2.99 3.69 5.34
C ILE A 101 4.30 4.08 6.02
N SER A 102 4.81 3.22 6.89
CA SER A 102 6.05 3.45 7.67
C SER A 102 6.70 2.13 8.07
N GLY A 103 7.91 2.16 8.63
CA GLY A 103 8.66 0.94 8.95
C GLY A 103 9.09 0.19 7.69
N GLY A 104 9.09 -1.15 7.76
CA GLY A 104 9.54 -2.00 6.66
C GLY A 104 8.70 -3.26 6.47
N HIS A 105 8.97 -3.97 5.38
CA HIS A 105 8.43 -5.31 5.16
C HIS A 105 9.45 -6.21 4.43
N GLY A 106 9.25 -7.51 4.56
CA GLY A 106 9.92 -8.55 3.76
C GLY A 106 8.90 -9.47 3.11
N PHE A 107 9.31 -10.16 2.05
CA PHE A 107 8.47 -11.11 1.33
C PHE A 107 9.03 -12.53 1.37
N GLU A 108 8.13 -13.49 1.58
CA GLU A 108 8.34 -14.90 1.28
C GLU A 108 7.24 -15.33 0.30
N PHE A 109 7.63 -15.70 -0.92
CA PHE A 109 6.69 -16.10 -1.96
C PHE A 109 6.35 -17.60 -1.79
N GLU A 110 5.13 -17.90 -1.35
CA GLU A 110 4.68 -19.27 -1.08
C GLU A 110 4.34 -20.04 -2.37
N GLU A 111 4.09 -19.32 -3.47
CA GLU A 111 3.90 -19.86 -4.82
C GLU A 111 4.29 -18.82 -5.89
N PRO A 112 4.36 -19.18 -7.19
CA PRO A 112 4.62 -18.22 -8.26
C PRO A 112 3.65 -17.03 -8.21
N THR A 113 4.18 -15.86 -7.86
CA THR A 113 3.40 -14.68 -7.57
C THR A 113 3.81 -13.52 -8.47
N ARG A 114 2.84 -12.74 -8.91
CA ARG A 114 3.06 -11.52 -9.67
C ARG A 114 2.46 -10.34 -8.91
N LEU A 115 3.28 -9.33 -8.65
CA LEU A 115 2.88 -8.10 -7.98
C LEU A 115 2.96 -6.92 -8.95
N ILE A 116 2.09 -5.93 -8.77
CA ILE A 116 2.34 -4.56 -9.23
C ILE A 116 2.85 -3.78 -8.03
N GLU A 117 3.93 -3.03 -8.20
CA GLU A 117 4.49 -2.10 -7.20
C GLU A 117 4.37 -0.67 -7.71
N VAL A 118 3.94 0.24 -6.84
CA VAL A 118 3.91 1.69 -7.06
C VAL A 118 4.58 2.35 -5.87
N LYS A 119 5.65 3.13 -6.12
CA LYS A 119 6.39 3.83 -5.07
C LYS A 119 6.22 5.34 -5.23
N LEU A 120 6.15 6.02 -4.10
CA LEU A 120 6.19 7.48 -4.09
C LEU A 120 7.62 7.96 -4.39
N GLY A 121 7.79 8.72 -5.46
CA GLY A 121 9.06 9.36 -5.79
C GLY A 121 9.45 10.49 -4.80
N PRO A 122 10.62 11.11 -4.97
CA PRO A 122 11.60 10.89 -6.05
C PRO A 122 12.31 9.54 -5.93
N TYR A 123 12.66 8.94 -7.07
CA TYR A 123 13.41 7.68 -7.11
C TYR A 123 14.90 7.93 -6.96
N THR A 124 15.57 7.09 -6.17
CA THR A 124 17.00 7.16 -5.89
C THR A 124 17.69 5.86 -6.32
N THR A 125 19.02 5.79 -6.21
CA THR A 125 19.75 4.52 -6.38
C THR A 125 19.34 3.51 -5.31
N LEU A 126 19.53 2.20 -5.57
CA LEU A 126 19.14 1.12 -4.66
C LEU A 126 19.71 1.29 -3.23
N GLU A 127 20.96 1.72 -3.13
CA GLU A 127 21.66 2.01 -1.85
C GLU A 127 20.93 3.08 -1.01
N ASN A 128 20.13 3.93 -1.65
CA ASN A 128 19.37 5.00 -1.01
C ASN A 128 17.84 4.73 -1.04
N ASP A 129 17.38 3.57 -1.53
CA ASP A 129 15.95 3.21 -1.61
C ASP A 129 15.46 2.46 -0.37
N LYS A 130 16.23 1.48 0.12
CA LYS A 130 15.81 0.59 1.22
C LYS A 130 17.01 0.21 2.11
N GLN A 131 16.78 0.11 3.41
CA GLN A 131 17.67 -0.56 4.34
C GLN A 131 17.29 -2.04 4.43
N MET A 132 18.27 -2.93 4.33
CA MET A 132 18.05 -4.37 4.52
C MET A 132 18.11 -4.70 6.02
N TYR A 133 17.22 -5.60 6.45
CA TYR A 133 17.25 -6.18 7.79
C TYR A 133 17.89 -7.57 7.71
N GLU A 134 18.67 -7.95 8.72
CA GLU A 134 19.20 -9.31 8.91
C GLU A 134 18.20 -10.22 9.64
#